data_AF-A0A630VD34-F1
#
_entry.id   AF-A0A630VD34-F1
#
_cell.length_a   1.000
_cell.length_b   1.000
_cell.length_c   1.000
_cell.angle_alpha   90.00
_cell.angle_beta   90.00
_cell.angle_gamma   90.00
#
_symmetry.space_group_name_H-M   'P 1'
#
loop_
_entity.id
_entity.type
_entity.pdbx_description
1 polymer ?
#
loop_
_entity_poly.entity_id
_entity_poly.type
_entity_poly.pdbx_seq_one_letter_code
_entity_poly.pdbx_strand_id
1 'polypeptide(L)'
;MTPSVNQAVLTHIVQALKEGQIRYCESLGFSPQELCELTRLTADDILFLSNSAVQFITTHIDHEMLGRMLARMEQERLFQQRLEEALSLGAS
;
A
#
# COMPACT_ATOMS: atom_id res chain seq x y z
N MET A 1 -13.16 9.20 12.71
CA MET A 1 -13.69 8.54 11.51
C MET A 1 -12.52 7.85 10.83
N THR A 2 -12.62 6.56 10.52
CA THR A 2 -11.62 5.87 9.71
C THR A 2 -11.68 6.42 8.29
N PRO A 3 -10.53 6.74 7.65
CA PRO A 3 -10.55 7.23 6.28
C PRO A 3 -11.22 6.20 5.36
N SER A 4 -11.99 6.69 4.40
CA SER A 4 -12.57 5.81 3.38
C SER A 4 -11.46 5.19 2.53
N VAL A 5 -11.72 4.05 1.89
CA VAL A 5 -10.75 3.45 0.95
C VAL A 5 -10.44 4.44 -0.17
N ASN A 6 -11.44 5.20 -0.63
CA ASN A 6 -11.25 6.29 -1.60
C ASN A 6 -10.20 7.30 -1.09
N GLN A 7 -10.37 7.83 0.11
CA GLN A 7 -9.46 8.81 0.69
C GLN A 7 -8.03 8.26 0.84
N ALA A 8 -7.90 7.03 1.35
CA ALA A 8 -6.60 6.40 1.55
C ALA A 8 -5.83 6.24 0.23
N VAL A 9 -6.50 5.74 -0.81
CA VAL A 9 -5.88 5.53 -2.12
C VAL A 9 -5.63 6.85 -2.84
N LEU A 10 -6.58 7.79 -2.85
CA LEU A 10 -6.40 9.08 -3.53
C LEU A 10 -5.27 9.91 -2.91
N THR A 11 -5.15 9.92 -1.57
CA THR A 11 -4.05 10.62 -0.90
C THR A 11 -2.71 10.07 -1.35
N HIS A 12 -2.60 8.74 -1.43
CA HIS A 12 -1.38 8.06 -1.86
C HIS A 12 -1.07 8.31 -3.35
N ILE A 13 -2.08 8.25 -4.21
CA ILE A 13 -1.95 8.52 -5.65
C ILE A 13 -1.53 9.96 -5.92
N VAL A 14 -2.14 10.94 -5.25
CA VAL A 14 -1.75 12.35 -5.43
C VAL A 14 -0.30 12.59 -5.02
N GLN A 15 0.16 11.92 -3.95
CA GLN A 15 1.56 11.99 -3.54
C GLN A 15 2.50 11.34 -4.59
N ALA A 16 2.17 10.12 -5.04
CA ALA A 16 2.93 9.41 -6.06
C ALA A 16 3.01 10.19 -7.38
N LEU A 17 1.91 10.84 -7.79
CA LEU A 17 1.88 11.72 -8.97
C LEU A 17 2.80 12.93 -8.82
N LYS A 18 2.83 13.58 -7.65
CA LYS A 18 3.77 14.69 -7.35
C LYS A 18 5.22 14.26 -7.41
N GLU A 19 5.51 13.02 -7.06
CA GLU A 19 6.84 12.41 -7.11
C GLU A 19 7.20 11.87 -8.52
N GLY A 20 6.30 12.02 -9.51
CA GLY A 20 6.52 11.56 -10.88
C GLY A 20 6.35 10.04 -11.08
N GLN A 21 5.76 9.33 -10.11
CA GLN A 21 5.63 7.88 -10.11
C GLN A 21 4.42 7.38 -10.92
N ILE A 22 4.30 7.79 -12.19
CA ILE A 22 3.13 7.48 -13.02
C ILE A 22 2.92 5.97 -13.21
N ARG A 23 4.00 5.22 -13.47
CA ARG A 23 3.95 3.75 -13.65
C ARG A 23 3.44 3.01 -12.41
N TYR A 24 3.70 3.56 -11.22
CA TYR A 24 3.20 2.98 -9.98
C TYR A 24 1.68 3.18 -9.87
N CYS A 25 1.19 4.37 -10.18
CA CYS A 25 -0.25 4.64 -10.20
C CYS A 25 -0.98 3.76 -11.22
N GLU A 26 -0.39 3.51 -12.40
CA GLU A 26 -0.93 2.57 -13.39
C GLU A 26 -1.00 1.13 -12.86
N SER A 27 0.03 0.68 -12.12
CA SER A 27 0.03 -0.66 -11.52
C SER A 27 -1.06 -0.88 -10.47
N LEU A 28 -1.59 0.21 -9.90
CA LEU A 28 -2.73 0.20 -8.99
C LEU A 28 -4.08 0.13 -9.72
N GLY A 29 -4.07 0.17 -11.05
CA GLY A 29 -5.26 0.01 -11.89
C GLY A 29 -5.82 1.31 -12.46
N PHE A 30 -5.17 2.46 -12.22
CA PHE A 30 -5.58 3.72 -12.85
C PHE A 30 -5.17 3.75 -14.31
N SER A 31 -6.06 4.22 -15.18
CA SER A 31 -5.74 4.48 -16.57
C SER A 31 -4.90 5.76 -16.73
N PRO A 32 -4.10 5.88 -17.79
CA PRO A 32 -3.36 7.11 -18.08
C PRO A 32 -4.26 8.35 -18.20
N GLN A 33 -5.48 8.17 -18.69
CA GLN A 33 -6.47 9.24 -18.81
C GLN A 33 -6.92 9.72 -17.43
N GLU A 34 -7.29 8.80 -16.53
CA GLU A 34 -7.67 9.14 -15.16
C GLU A 34 -6.52 9.84 -14.42
N LEU A 35 -5.27 9.39 -14.60
CA LEU A 35 -4.12 10.02 -13.99
C LEU A 35 -3.91 11.45 -14.50
N CYS A 36 -4.07 11.68 -15.81
CA CYS A 36 -4.01 13.01 -16.39
C CYS A 36 -5.10 13.93 -15.81
N GLU A 37 -6.33 13.45 -15.68
CA GLU A 37 -7.42 14.21 -15.05
C GLU A 37 -7.13 14.50 -13.58
N LEU A 38 -6.66 13.51 -12.81
CA LEU A 38 -6.29 13.67 -11.41
C LEU A 38 -5.19 14.72 -11.21
N THR A 39 -4.22 14.83 -12.13
CA THR A 39 -3.18 15.89 -12.03
C THR A 39 -3.70 17.31 -12.30
N ARG A 40 -4.87 17.45 -12.91
CA ARG A 40 -5.50 18.75 -13.21
C ARG A 40 -6.43 19.21 -12.08
N LEU A 41 -6.83 18.31 -11.19
CA LEU A 41 -7.72 18.60 -10.09
C LEU A 41 -7.05 19.51 -9.04
N THR A 42 -7.87 20.38 -8.44
CA THR A 42 -7.45 21.17 -7.29
C THR A 42 -7.46 20.33 -6.01
N ALA A 43 -6.88 20.87 -4.94
CA ALA A 43 -6.93 20.22 -3.64
C ALA A 43 -8.39 20.02 -3.14
N ASP A 44 -9.28 20.96 -3.44
CA ASP A 44 -10.68 20.90 -3.05
C ASP A 44 -11.43 19.81 -3.84
N ASP A 45 -11.11 19.63 -5.12
CA ASP A 45 -11.70 18.56 -5.95
C ASP A 45 -11.28 17.17 -5.46
N ILE A 46 -10.00 16.99 -5.12
CA ILE A 46 -9.49 15.74 -4.53
C ILE A 46 -10.15 15.48 -3.18
N LEU A 47 -10.34 16.52 -2.36
CA LEU A 47 -11.02 16.40 -1.07
C LEU A 47 -12.48 16.00 -1.24
N PHE A 48 -13.17 16.56 -2.24
CA PHE A 48 -14.53 16.18 -2.60
C PHE A 48 -14.62 14.69 -2.99
N LEU A 49 -13.73 14.22 -3.87
CA LEU A 49 -13.69 12.80 -4.26
C LEU A 49 -13.36 11.87 -3.08
N SER A 50 -12.45 12.29 -2.21
CA SER A 50 -12.05 11.54 -1.02
C SER A 50 -13.20 11.37 -0.02
N ASN A 51 -14.05 12.39 0.10
CA ASN A 51 -15.22 12.40 0.98
C ASN A 51 -16.50 11.90 0.30
N SER A 52 -16.42 11.40 -0.93
CA SER A 52 -17.57 10.84 -1.62
C SER A 52 -18.22 9.72 -0.80
N ALA A 53 -19.54 9.79 -0.65
CA ALA A 53 -20.33 8.74 0.00
C ALA A 53 -20.37 7.44 -0.82
N VAL A 54 -20.05 7.52 -2.13
CA VAL A 54 -19.97 6.37 -3.01
C VAL A 54 -18.54 5.87 -3.07
N GLN A 55 -18.33 4.61 -2.70
CA GLN A 55 -17.05 3.95 -2.89
C GLN A 55 -16.89 3.54 -4.35
N PHE A 56 -15.84 4.06 -5.00
CA PHE A 56 -15.48 3.71 -6.38
C PHE A 56 -14.11 3.03 -6.46
N ILE A 57 -13.35 3.02 -5.36
CA ILE A 57 -12.11 2.25 -5.25
C ILE A 57 -12.38 0.98 -4.45
N THR A 58 -12.13 -0.17 -5.06
CA THR A 58 -12.24 -1.48 -4.41
C THR A 58 -10.86 -2.08 -4.29
N THR A 59 -10.49 -2.51 -3.09
CA THR A 59 -9.23 -3.22 -2.83
C THR A 59 -9.52 -4.69 -2.63
N HIS A 60 -8.66 -5.55 -3.19
CA HIS A 60 -8.72 -6.99 -2.99
C HIS A 60 -7.49 -7.41 -2.21
N ILE A 61 -7.69 -8.18 -1.14
CA ILE A 61 -6.61 -8.77 -0.36
C ILE A 61 -6.49 -10.23 -0.77
N ASP A 62 -5.33 -10.61 -1.32
CA ASP A 62 -4.98 -12.02 -1.49
C ASP A 62 -4.59 -12.58 -0.12
N HIS A 63 -5.58 -13.16 0.57
CA HIS A 63 -5.40 -13.72 1.91
C HIS A 63 -4.49 -14.94 1.94
N GLU A 64 -4.42 -15.71 0.85
CA GLU A 64 -3.55 -16.87 0.76
C GLU A 64 -2.09 -16.43 0.67
N MET A 65 -1.80 -15.50 -0.23
CA MET A 65 -0.46 -14.94 -0.40
C MET A 65 -0.01 -14.18 0.86
N LEU A 66 -0.90 -13.37 1.45
CA LEU A 66 -0.63 -12.68 2.70
C LEU A 66 -0.31 -13.67 3.83
N GLY A 67 -1.09 -14.74 3.97
CA GLY A 67 -0.85 -15.79 4.96
C GLY A 67 0.51 -16.48 4.76
N ARG A 68 0.88 -16.79 3.51
CA ARG A 68 2.20 -17.36 3.18
C ARG A 68 3.35 -16.42 3.53
N MET A 69 3.20 -15.11 3.27
CA MET A 69 4.21 -14.12 3.63
C MET A 69 4.39 -14.02 5.15
N LEU A 70 3.29 -13.98 5.91
CA LEU A 70 3.33 -13.94 7.37
C LEU A 70 4.00 -15.19 7.96
N ALA A 71 3.65 -16.38 7.46
CA ALA A 71 4.27 -17.62 7.92
C ALA A 71 5.77 -17.66 7.64
N ARG A 72 6.21 -17.17 6.47
CA ARG A 72 7.62 -17.06 6.11
C ARG A 72 8.37 -16.11 7.05
N MET A 73 7.81 -14.94 7.32
CA MET A 73 8.43 -13.98 8.25
C MET A 73 8.62 -14.58 9.65
N GLU A 74 7.65 -15.35 10.14
CA GLU A 74 7.77 -16.00 11.44
C GLU A 74 8.85 -17.08 11.45
N GLN A 75 8.96 -17.86 10.37
CA GLN A 75 10.04 -18.85 10.23
C GLN A 75 11.42 -18.19 10.19
N GLU A 76 11.57 -17.10 9.45
CA GLU A 76 12.83 -16.32 9.39
C GLU A 76 13.18 -15.76 10.77
N ARG A 77 12.19 -15.21 11.50
CA ARG A 77 12.38 -14.71 12.87
C ARG A 77 12.88 -15.80 13.83
N LEU A 78 12.24 -16.97 13.82
CA LEU A 78 12.62 -18.12 14.66
C LEU A 78 13.98 -18.71 14.26
N PHE A 79 14.34 -18.66 12.98
CA PHE A 79 15.67 -19.05 12.53
C PHE A 79 16.74 -18.09 13.05
N GLN A 80 16.51 -16.78 12.92
CA GLN A 80 17.41 -15.75 13.42
C GLN A 80 17.67 -15.90 14.93
N GLN A 81 16.61 -16.10 15.73
CA GLN A 81 16.71 -16.30 17.17
C GLN A 81 17.55 -17.54 17.53
N ARG A 82 17.30 -18.68 16.87
CA ARG A 82 18.07 -19.91 17.12
C ARG A 82 19.53 -19.77 16.71
N LEU A 83 19.81 -19.01 15.64
CA LEU A 83 21.18 -18.72 15.23
C LEU A 83 21.91 -17.88 16.30
N GLU A 84 21.26 -16.85 16.82
CA GLU A 84 21.80 -16.01 17.91
C GLU A 84 22.06 -16.85 19.17
N GLU A 85 21.12 -17.72 19.57
CA GLU A 85 21.28 -18.64 20.70
C GLU A 85 22.48 -19.59 20.48
N ALA A 86 22.58 -20.23 19.31
CA ALA A 86 23.66 -21.14 18.99
C ALA A 86 25.04 -20.44 18.96
N LEU A 87 25.11 -19.21 18.45
CA LEU A 87 26.33 -18.40 18.48
C LEU A 87 26.74 -18.02 19.91
N SER A 88 25.77 -17.68 20.77
CA SER A 88 26.04 -17.36 22.18
C SER A 88 26.54 -18.58 22.97
N LEU A 89 26.02 -19.76 22.67
CA LEU A 89 26.41 -21.02 23.31
C LEU A 89 27.76 -21.56 22.80
N GLY A 90 28.14 -21.25 21.56
CA GLY A 90 29.44 -21.63 20.97
C GLY A 90 30.59 -20.66 21.27
N ALA A 91 30.28 -19.48 21.84
CA ALA A 91 31.26 -18.47 22.22
C ALA A 91 31.69 -18.53 23.70
N SER A 92 31.26 -19.57 24.45
CA SER A 92 31.67 -19.85 25.84
C SER A 92 32.71 -20.96 25.94
#